data_AF-A0A2E6J036-F1
#
_entry.id   AF-A0A2E6J036-F1
#
_cell.length_a   1.000
_cell.length_b   1.000
_cell.length_c   1.000
_cell.angle_alpha   90.00
_cell.angle_beta   90.00
_cell.angle_gamma   90.00
#
_symmetry.space_group_name_H-M   'P 1'
#
loop_
_entity.id
_entity.type
_entity.pdbx_description
1 polymer ?
#
loop_
_entity_poly.entity_id
_entity_poly.type
_entity_poly.pdbx_seq_one_letter_code
_entity_poly.pdbx_strand_id
1 'polypeptide(L)' 'MKINSNETNLISFTGYGVYGLGYDSWFESKIFFSIDMKNGDFKLMPDNDEHKKYPQIGKCVNKDTLNKN' A
#
# COMPACT_ATOMS: atom_id res chain seq x y z
N MET A 1 -16.68 0.62 -0.16
CA MET A 1 -15.99 -0.68 -0.09
C MET A 1 -16.41 -1.37 1.20
N LYS A 2 -17.02 -2.56 1.16
CA LYS A 2 -17.32 -3.34 2.37
C LYS A 2 -16.03 -4.05 2.78
N ILE A 3 -15.49 -3.69 3.95
CA ILE A 3 -14.27 -4.29 4.50
C ILE A 3 -14.70 -5.57 5.23
N ASN A 4 -14.21 -6.72 4.77
CA ASN A 4 -14.47 -8.00 5.41
C ASN A 4 -13.32 -8.32 6.38
N SER A 5 -13.62 -8.54 7.65
CA SER A 5 -12.60 -8.74 8.70
C SER A 5 -11.89 -10.09 8.63
N ASN A 6 -12.43 -11.04 7.84
CA ASN A 6 -11.89 -12.39 7.70
C ASN A 6 -11.00 -12.58 6.46
N GLU A 7 -10.85 -11.56 5.62
CA GLU A 7 -10.13 -11.62 4.35
C GLU A 7 -9.00 -10.58 4.31
N THR A 8 -7.98 -10.88 3.51
CA THR A 8 -6.94 -9.90 3.15
C THR A 8 -7.58 -8.84 2.27
N ASN A 9 -7.68 -7.61 2.79
CA ASN A 9 -8.26 -6.51 2.03
C ASN A 9 -7.16 -5.91 1.14
N LEU A 10 -7.36 -5.94 -0.18
CA LEU A 10 -6.45 -5.37 -1.17
C LEU A 10 -7.05 -4.08 -1.73
N ILE A 11 -6.29 -2.99 -1.66
CA ILE A 11 -6.61 -1.71 -2.28
C ILE A 11 -5.47 -1.36 -3.23
N SER A 12 -5.78 -0.84 -4.41
CA SER A 12 -4.77 -0.31 -5.32
C SER A 12 -4.98 1.18 -5.56
N PHE A 13 -3.90 1.94 -5.52
CA PHE A 13 -3.87 3.35 -5.87
C PHE A 13 -3.11 3.50 -7.18
N THR A 14 -3.71 4.16 -8.16
CA THR A 14 -3.04 4.54 -9.41
C THR A 14 -2.70 6.02 -9.33
N GLY A 15 -1.43 6.35 -9.54
CA GLY A 15 -0.93 7.71 -9.67
C GLY A 15 -0.34 7.93 -11.06
N TYR A 16 -0.41 9.16 -11.54
CA TYR A 16 0.22 9.60 -12.78
C TYR A 16 1.28 10.63 -12.44
N GLY A 17 2.49 10.45 -12.97
CA GLY A 17 3.61 11.36 -12.74
C GLY A 17 4.24 11.79 -14.06
N VAL A 18 5.11 12.80 -13.98
CA VAL A 18 5.88 13.31 -15.11
C VAL A 18 7.36 13.14 -14.81
N TYR A 19 8.11 12.50 -15.71
CA TYR A 19 9.57 12.41 -15.63
C TYR A 19 10.20 13.61 -16.36
N GLY A 20 10.88 14.50 -15.61
CA GLY A 20 11.63 15.63 -16.17
C GLY A 20 10.83 16.93 -16.35
N LEU A 21 11.52 18.04 -16.61
CA LEU A 21 10.95 19.40 -16.77
C LEU A 21 10.22 19.60 -18.12
N GLY A 22 9.90 18.53 -18.85
CA GLY A 22 9.33 18.56 -20.20
C GLY A 22 8.11 17.65 -20.34
N TYR A 23 7.10 18.14 -21.05
CA TYR A 23 5.73 17.62 -21.15
C TYR A 23 5.56 16.22 -21.77
N ASP A 24 6.64 15.59 -22.27
CA ASP A 24 6.55 14.40 -23.13
C ASP A 24 6.72 13.05 -22.41
N SER A 25 6.93 13.03 -21.09
CA SER A 25 7.16 11.79 -20.34
C SER A 25 6.20 11.62 -19.16
N TRP A 26 4.96 11.23 -19.47
CA TRP A 26 3.99 10.81 -18.46
C TRP A 26 4.18 9.32 -18.15
N PHE A 27 4.10 8.96 -16.87
CA PHE A 27 4.09 7.57 -16.46
C PHE A 27 2.90 7.30 -15.52
N GLU A 28 2.30 6.13 -15.71
CA GLU A 28 1.34 5.58 -14.76
C GLU A 28 2.11 4.68 -13.77
N SER A 29 1.80 4.82 -12.49
CA SER A 29 2.34 3.95 -11.45
C SER A 29 1.22 3.50 -10.53
N LYS A 30 1.20 2.22 -10.19
CA LYS A 30 0.25 1.66 -9.23
C LYS A 30 0.96 1.19 -7.97
N ILE A 31 0.33 1.45 -6.82
CA ILE A 31 0.74 0.95 -5.52
C ILE A 31 -0.39 0.08 -4.97
N PHE A 32 -0.06 -1.15 -4.61
CA PHE A 32 -0.95 -2.09 -3.96
C PHE A 32 -0.73 -2.08 -2.46
N PHE A 33 -1.81 -1.87 -1.71
CA PHE A 33 -1.85 -1.98 -0.25
C PHE A 33 -2.66 -3.21 0.13
N SER A 34 -2.04 -4.15 0.83
CA SER A 34 -2.73 -5.30 1.43
C SER A 34 -2.61 -5.26 2.94
N ILE A 35 -3.71 -5.51 3.64
CA ILE A 35 -3.74 -5.59 5.11
C ILE A 35 -4.44 -6.86 5.57
N ASP A 36 -3.83 -7.54 6.54
CA ASP A 36 -4.47 -8.60 7.33
C ASP A 36 -5.13 -7.95 8.54
N MET A 37 -6.46 -7.94 8.54
CA MET A 37 -7.27 -7.30 9.58
C MET A 37 -7.21 -8.04 10.93
N LYS A 38 -6.72 -9.29 10.98
CA LYS A 38 -6.66 -10.09 12.22
C LYS A 38 -5.48 -9.69 13.11
N ASN A 39 -4.32 -9.47 12.50
CA ASN A 39 -3.06 -9.16 13.20
C ASN A 39 -2.56 -7.73 12.92
N GLY A 40 -3.20 -7.02 11.99
CA GLY A 40 -2.85 -5.66 11.59
C GLY A 40 -1.59 -5.56 10.72
N ASP A 41 -1.07 -6.68 10.23
CA ASP A 41 0.11 -6.68 9.36
C ASP A 41 -0.29 -6.18 7.97
N PHE A 42 0.50 -5.25 7.43
CA PHE A 42 0.25 -4.66 6.12
C PHE A 42 1.49 -4.71 5.22
N LYS A 43 1.24 -4.63 3.92
CA LYS A 43 2.25 -4.63 2.88
C LYS A 43 1.90 -3.63 1.78
N LEU A 44 2.87 -2.82 1.39
CA LEU A 44 2.83 -1.90 0.27
C LEU A 44 3.75 -2.44 -0.83
N MET A 45 3.18 -2.63 -2.03
CA MET A 45 3.88 -3.17 -3.18
C MET A 45 3.73 -2.22 -4.37
N PRO A 46 4.82 -1.75 -4.99
CA PRO A 46 4.74 -1.06 -6.27
C PRO A 46 4.43 -2.05 -7.40
N ASP A 47 3.85 -1.54 -8.50
CA ASP A 47 3.56 -2.30 -9.72
C ASP A 47 4.80 -2.54 -10.60
N ASN A 48 5.90 -1.85 -10.31
CA ASN A 48 7.16 -2.02 -11.00
C ASN A 48 7.87 -3.32 -10.56
N ASP A 49 8.24 -4.20 -11.50
CA ASP A 49 8.84 -5.52 -11.23
C ASP A 49 10.20 -5.48 -10.50
N GLU A 50 10.99 -4.42 -10.66
CA GLU A 50 12.25 -4.24 -9.96
C GLU A 50 12.00 -3.98 -8.46
N HIS A 51 11.09 -3.06 -8.17
CA HIS A 51 10.79 -2.65 -6.79
C HIS A 51 9.80 -3.57 -6.08
N LYS A 52 9.00 -4.35 -6.82
CA LYS A 52 8.03 -5.31 -6.29
C LYS A 52 8.67 -6.41 -5.45
N LYS A 53 9.96 -6.69 -5.68
CA LYS A 53 10.78 -7.65 -4.91
C LYS A 53 11.05 -7.18 -3.47
N TYR A 54 10.99 -5.88 -3.22
CA TYR A 54 11.29 -5.25 -1.93
C TYR A 54 10.08 -4.49 -1.39
N PRO A 55 8.99 -5.20 -1.08
CA PRO A 55 7.77 -4.56 -0.59
C PRO A 55 7.99 -3.95 0.79
N GLN A 56 7.39 -2.81 1.05
CA GLN A 56 7.40 -2.23 2.40
C GLN A 56 6.38 -2.98 3.25
N ILE A 57 6.85 -3.56 4.35
CA ILE A 57 6.01 -4.27 5.32
C ILE A 57 5.92 -3.45 6.60
N GLY A 58 4.77 -3.49 7.24
CA GLY A 58 4.55 -2.81 8.52
C GLY A 58 3.42 -3.44 9.30
N LYS A 59 3.16 -2.89 10.47
CA LYS A 59 2.07 -3.33 11.36
C LYS A 59 1.30 -2.11 11.82
N CYS A 60 -0.02 -2.16 11.68
CA CYS A 60 -0.90 -1.13 12.23
C CYS A 60 -0.76 -1.12 13.75
N VAL A 61 -0.57 0.07 14.32
CA VAL A 61 -0.55 0.21 15.77
C VAL A 61 -1.97 0.01 16.28
N ASN A 62 -2.18 -1.02 17.08
CA ASN A 62 -3.50 -1.27 17.63
C ASN A 62 -3.82 -0.12 18.61
N LYS A 63 -4.92 0.60 18.35
CA LYS A 63 -5.26 1.84 19.06
C LYS A 63 -5.45 1.58 20.57
N ASP A 64 -5.86 0.36 20.92
CA ASP A 64 -6.05 -0.08 22.30
C ASP A 64 -4.73 -0.30 23.07
N THR A 65 -3.61 -0.53 22.36
CA THR A 65 -2.27 -0.58 22.98
C THR A 65 -1.68 0.80 23.23
N LEU A 66 -2.12 1.83 22.49
CA LEU A 66 -1.66 3.21 22.65
C LEU A 66 -2.35 3.93 23.84
N ASN A 67 -3.55 3.49 24.23
CA ASN A 67 -4.33 4.09 25.32
C ASN A 67 -4.03 3.47 26.71
N LYS A 68 -2.99 2.64 26.83
CA LYS A 68 -2.60 1.99 28.09
C LYS A 68 -1.38 2.60 28.78
N ASN A 69 -0.85 3.71 28.27
CA ASN A 69 0.27 4.43 28.86
C ASN A 69 -0.17 5.82 29.33
#